data_AF-A0A936Y5L9-F1
#
_entry.id   AF-A0A936Y5L9-F1
#
_cell.length_a   1.000
_cell.length_b   1.000
_cell.length_c   1.000
_cell.angle_alpha   90.00
_cell.angle_beta   90.00
_cell.angle_gamma   90.00
#
_symmetry.space_group_name_H-M   'P 1'
#
loop_
_entity.id
_entity.type
_entity.pdbx_description
1 polymer ?
#
loop_
_entity_poly.entity_id
_entity_poly.type
_entity_poly.pdbx_seq_one_letter_code
_entity_poly.pdbx_strand_id
1 'polypeptide(L)'
;MNTRAFLIGITLTLCGTASTARTLFIDFNNAESEIAVFKQTSQGVASEVVVVPSYTRIPRKQRLIVVKANAKIEKYTELVQDCAVAVKRDKKCDTYYDRIREAEQEREKATGGYTAKDLEAELKALMADTKSPPFNMVVISGHHELGFYRGELTDAKVQEFIDMMDGSRKLYDNVNTVVFLGCDTGTKEVYQNTLTDMFPHVPVILASEDKAPTRNEARNLAYIKQVMTIRPKLLSAKSVREVQPLFQSLLSKQWPASLLWKQNFVFFKDSTELL
;
A
#
# COMPACT_ATOMS: atom_id res chain seq x y z
N MET A 1 -19.21 70.05 -17.32
CA MET A 1 -17.85 69.49 -17.22
C MET A 1 -17.98 68.04 -16.76
N ASN A 2 -17.67 67.08 -17.63
CA ASN A 2 -17.84 65.65 -17.39
C ASN A 2 -16.56 65.05 -16.80
N THR A 3 -16.61 64.61 -15.54
CA THR A 3 -15.55 63.84 -14.90
C THR A 3 -15.76 62.35 -15.21
N ARG A 4 -14.90 61.79 -16.08
CA ARG A 4 -14.80 60.34 -16.29
C ARG A 4 -13.85 59.76 -15.23
N ALA A 5 -14.38 58.96 -14.32
CA ALA A 5 -13.58 58.11 -13.44
C ALA A 5 -13.14 56.86 -14.22
N PHE A 6 -11.83 56.67 -14.32
CA PHE A 6 -11.21 55.47 -14.90
C PHE A 6 -11.00 54.47 -13.77
N LEU A 7 -11.83 53.42 -13.72
CA LEU A 7 -11.63 52.29 -12.81
C LEU A 7 -10.70 51.28 -13.49
N ILE A 8 -9.44 51.28 -13.06
CA ILE A 8 -8.46 50.24 -13.40
C ILE A 8 -8.78 49.02 -12.54
N GLY A 9 -9.38 48.00 -13.15
CA GLY A 9 -9.60 46.71 -12.50
C GLY A 9 -8.27 45.97 -12.35
N ILE A 10 -7.80 45.84 -11.11
CA ILE A 10 -6.67 44.96 -10.77
C ILE A 10 -7.23 43.54 -10.67
N THR A 11 -6.98 42.72 -11.70
CA THR A 11 -7.22 41.28 -11.65
C THR A 11 -6.13 40.66 -10.76
N LEU A 12 -6.44 40.40 -9.49
CA LEU A 12 -5.61 39.56 -8.63
C LEU A 12 -5.71 38.11 -9.12
N THR A 13 -4.76 37.68 -9.93
CA THR A 13 -4.56 36.26 -10.23
C THR A 13 -3.97 35.61 -8.98
N LEU A 14 -4.84 35.04 -8.13
CA LEU A 14 -4.40 34.15 -7.06
C LEU A 14 -3.73 32.93 -7.69
N CYS A 15 -2.39 32.93 -7.76
CA CYS A 15 -1.61 31.71 -7.91
C CYS A 15 -1.81 30.88 -6.64
N GLY A 16 -2.87 30.07 -6.62
CA GLY A 16 -2.98 29.00 -5.65
C GLY A 16 -1.80 28.06 -5.84
N THR A 17 -0.97 27.89 -4.81
CA THR A 17 -0.01 26.82 -4.77
C THR A 17 -0.81 25.52 -4.84
N ALA A 18 -0.78 24.85 -5.99
CA ALA A 18 -1.36 23.53 -6.11
C ALA A 18 -0.67 22.64 -5.06
N SER A 19 -1.41 22.22 -4.03
CA SER A 19 -0.90 21.33 -3.01
C SER A 19 -0.46 20.04 -3.70
N THR A 20 0.85 19.81 -3.73
CA THR A 20 1.48 18.59 -4.26
C THR A 20 0.92 17.40 -3.49
N ALA A 21 0.17 16.52 -4.16
CA ALA A 21 -0.32 15.30 -3.53
C ALA A 21 0.86 14.40 -3.14
N ARG A 22 0.97 13.99 -1.88
CA ARG A 22 2.09 13.16 -1.42
C ARG A 22 1.60 11.81 -0.92
N THR A 23 2.20 10.75 -1.44
CA THR A 23 1.87 9.36 -1.07
C THR A 23 3.01 8.75 -0.29
N LEU A 24 2.71 8.21 0.89
CA LEU A 24 3.61 7.31 1.60
C LEU A 24 3.34 5.88 1.13
N PHE A 25 4.35 5.20 0.62
CA PHE A 25 4.27 3.81 0.19
C PHE A 25 5.13 2.95 1.11
N ILE A 26 4.49 2.18 1.98
CA ILE A 26 5.10 1.21 2.88
C ILE A 26 5.19 -0.12 2.15
N ASP A 27 6.40 -0.49 1.74
CA ASP A 27 6.71 -1.60 0.84
C ASP A 27 7.36 -2.76 1.60
N PHE A 28 6.55 -3.69 2.10
CA PHE A 28 7.08 -4.96 2.60
C PHE A 28 7.47 -5.88 1.43
N ASN A 29 6.76 -5.78 0.29
CA ASN A 29 6.76 -6.79 -0.76
C ASN A 29 7.72 -6.55 -1.93
N ASN A 30 8.55 -5.50 -1.88
CA ASN A 30 9.42 -5.11 -3.00
C ASN A 30 8.64 -4.84 -4.31
N ALA A 31 7.57 -4.05 -4.20
CA ALA A 31 6.56 -3.88 -5.24
C ALA A 31 6.86 -2.75 -6.23
N GLU A 32 7.96 -2.86 -6.97
CA GLU A 32 8.39 -1.82 -7.93
C GLU A 32 7.33 -1.49 -8.99
N SER A 33 6.57 -2.49 -9.46
CA SER A 33 5.46 -2.34 -10.40
C SER A 33 4.31 -1.50 -9.82
N GLU A 34 3.91 -1.74 -8.57
CA GLU A 34 2.87 -0.98 -7.88
C GLU A 34 3.30 0.47 -7.68
N ILE A 35 4.52 0.67 -7.17
CA ILE A 35 5.13 2.00 -6.97
C ILE A 35 5.15 2.78 -8.28
N ALA A 36 5.52 2.13 -9.39
CA ALA A 36 5.55 2.77 -10.71
C ALA A 36 4.17 3.25 -11.16
N VAL A 37 3.10 2.49 -10.88
CA VAL A 37 1.73 2.92 -11.20
C VAL A 37 1.35 4.16 -10.40
N PHE A 38 1.58 4.17 -9.08
CA PHE A 38 1.26 5.34 -8.25
C PHE A 38 2.01 6.60 -8.69
N LYS A 39 3.25 6.48 -9.18
CA LYS A 39 4.03 7.59 -9.75
C LYS A 39 3.48 8.11 -11.08
N GLN A 40 2.80 7.28 -11.87
CA GLN A 40 2.29 7.64 -13.21
C GLN A 40 0.87 8.19 -13.19
N THR A 41 0.02 7.75 -12.26
CA THR A 41 -1.42 8.06 -12.22
C THR A 41 -1.78 9.41 -11.62
N SER A 42 -0.77 10.21 -11.28
CA SER A 42 -0.84 11.54 -10.71
C SER A 42 -1.25 12.55 -11.80
N GLN A 43 -2.48 12.43 -12.29
CA GLN A 43 -2.98 13.25 -13.38
C GLN A 43 -2.96 14.74 -12.99
N GLY A 44 -2.03 15.50 -13.57
CA GLY A 44 -1.99 16.96 -13.50
C GLY A 44 -1.51 17.59 -12.19
N VAL A 45 -1.24 16.78 -11.16
CA VAL A 45 -0.60 17.23 -9.91
C VAL A 45 0.70 16.44 -9.80
N ALA A 46 1.84 17.11 -9.73
CA ALA A 46 3.09 16.45 -9.38
C ALA A 46 2.83 15.69 -8.07
N SER A 47 2.80 14.35 -8.10
CA SER A 47 2.70 13.59 -6.87
C SER A 47 4.03 12.96 -6.55
N GLU A 48 4.53 13.26 -5.37
CA GLU A 48 5.67 12.57 -4.83
C GLU A 48 5.20 11.25 -4.19
N VAL A 49 5.88 10.16 -4.53
CA VAL A 49 5.72 8.86 -3.87
C VAL A 49 6.98 8.60 -3.05
N VAL A 50 6.85 8.71 -1.74
CA VAL A 50 7.91 8.39 -0.78
C VAL A 50 7.78 6.92 -0.43
N VAL A 51 8.85 6.17 -0.63
CA VAL A 51 8.86 4.71 -0.39
C VAL A 51 9.65 4.41 0.87
N VAL A 52 9.09 3.57 1.74
CA VAL A 52 9.78 3.00 2.90
C VAL A 52 9.64 1.47 2.82
N PRO A 53 10.72 0.67 2.85
CA PRO A 53 12.13 1.05 3.05
C PRO A 53 12.66 1.97 1.95
N SER A 54 13.42 3.01 2.30
CA SER A 54 13.90 3.95 1.29
C SER A 54 14.91 3.31 0.32
N TYR A 55 15.02 3.85 -0.89
CA TYR A 55 16.04 3.42 -1.85
C TYR A 55 17.47 3.78 -1.40
N THR A 56 17.63 4.62 -0.39
CA THR A 56 18.92 4.83 0.28
C THR A 56 19.25 3.63 1.19
N ARG A 57 18.25 3.12 1.91
CA ARG A 57 18.41 2.01 2.85
C ARG A 57 18.50 0.66 2.15
N ILE A 58 17.63 0.39 1.18
CA ILE A 58 17.70 -0.77 0.30
C ILE A 58 17.74 -0.30 -1.16
N PRO A 59 18.94 -0.13 -1.74
CA PRO A 59 19.11 0.34 -3.11
C PRO A 59 18.42 -0.54 -4.16
N ARG A 60 18.10 0.05 -5.32
CA ARG A 60 17.44 -0.67 -6.42
C ARG A 60 18.20 -1.92 -6.88
N LYS A 61 19.54 -1.86 -6.92
CA LYS A 61 20.38 -3.02 -7.24
C LYS A 61 20.18 -4.17 -6.24
N GLN A 62 19.91 -3.86 -4.98
CA GLN A 62 19.78 -4.82 -3.89
C GLN A 62 18.37 -5.39 -3.88
N ARG A 63 17.36 -4.55 -4.13
CA ARG A 63 15.98 -4.97 -4.41
C ARG A 63 15.91 -5.97 -5.57
N LEU A 64 16.71 -5.80 -6.63
CA LEU A 64 16.78 -6.78 -7.73
C LEU A 64 17.39 -8.13 -7.31
N ILE A 65 18.31 -8.14 -6.34
CA ILE A 65 18.84 -9.38 -5.75
C ILE A 65 17.74 -10.06 -4.95
N VAL A 66 17.00 -9.30 -4.13
CA VAL A 66 15.85 -9.80 -3.36
C VAL A 66 14.82 -10.48 -4.26
N VAL A 67 14.42 -9.85 -5.38
CA VAL A 67 13.47 -10.46 -6.35
C VAL A 67 13.99 -11.81 -6.85
N LYS A 68 15.27 -11.88 -7.23
CA LYS A 68 15.88 -13.13 -7.74
C LYS A 68 15.98 -14.20 -6.67
N ALA A 69 16.31 -13.81 -5.44
CA ALA A 69 16.35 -14.72 -4.31
C ALA A 69 14.95 -15.28 -4.00
N ASN A 70 13.93 -14.42 -3.95
CA ASN A 70 12.55 -14.84 -3.69
C ASN A 70 12.01 -15.78 -4.77
N ALA A 71 12.27 -15.49 -6.06
CA ALA A 71 11.89 -16.40 -7.14
C ALA A 71 12.56 -17.79 -7.04
N LYS A 72 13.77 -17.89 -6.48
CA LYS A 72 14.40 -19.18 -6.17
C LYS A 72 13.70 -19.86 -4.99
N ILE A 73 13.41 -19.12 -3.92
CA ILE A 73 12.72 -19.63 -2.72
C ILE A 73 11.37 -20.23 -3.11
N GLU A 74 10.54 -19.50 -3.85
CA GLU A 74 9.23 -19.97 -4.32
C GLU A 74 9.37 -21.25 -5.14
N LYS A 75 10.22 -21.23 -6.18
CA LYS A 75 10.47 -22.39 -7.04
C LYS A 75 10.91 -23.64 -6.26
N TYR A 76 11.85 -23.50 -5.33
CA TYR A 76 12.34 -24.67 -4.58
C TYR A 76 11.37 -25.10 -3.48
N THR A 77 10.55 -24.19 -2.94
CA THR A 77 9.50 -24.52 -1.98
C THR A 77 8.43 -25.41 -2.62
N GLU A 78 8.01 -25.11 -3.85
CA GLU A 78 7.10 -25.97 -4.62
C GLU A 78 7.68 -27.38 -4.79
N LEU A 79 8.95 -27.50 -5.19
CA LEU A 79 9.63 -28.78 -5.36
C LEU A 79 9.82 -29.57 -4.04
N VAL A 80 9.93 -28.87 -2.91
CA VAL A 80 9.99 -29.50 -1.58
C VAL A 80 8.63 -30.03 -1.13
N GLN A 81 7.53 -29.37 -1.51
CA GLN A 81 6.18 -29.90 -1.21
C GLN A 81 5.97 -31.25 -1.90
N ASP A 82 6.43 -31.40 -3.15
CA ASP A 82 6.42 -32.68 -3.87
C ASP A 82 7.24 -33.75 -3.13
N CYS A 83 8.37 -33.36 -2.54
CA CYS A 83 9.20 -34.23 -1.70
C CYS A 83 8.50 -34.69 -0.41
N ALA A 84 7.70 -33.83 0.22
CA ALA A 84 7.00 -34.13 1.48
C ALA A 84 5.86 -35.13 1.30
N VAL A 85 5.22 -35.15 0.12
CA VAL A 85 4.11 -36.07 -0.21
C VAL A 85 4.58 -37.34 -0.94
N ALA A 86 5.86 -37.43 -1.32
CA ALA A 86 6.40 -38.58 -2.02
C ALA A 86 6.54 -39.81 -1.11
N VAL A 87 6.02 -40.96 -1.56
CA VAL A 87 6.08 -42.25 -0.86
C VAL A 87 7.54 -42.72 -0.64
N LYS A 88 8.47 -42.25 -1.47
CA LYS A 88 9.92 -42.44 -1.29
C LYS A 88 10.61 -41.09 -1.43
N ARG A 89 11.33 -40.68 -0.38
CA ARG A 89 12.09 -39.43 -0.36
C ARG A 89 13.20 -39.46 -1.42
N ASP A 90 13.12 -38.57 -2.40
CA ASP A 90 14.21 -38.36 -3.37
C ASP A 90 15.43 -37.77 -2.64
N LYS A 91 16.64 -38.23 -2.98
CA LYS A 91 17.89 -37.65 -2.46
C LYS A 91 18.05 -36.18 -2.83
N LYS A 92 17.35 -35.71 -3.87
CA LYS A 92 17.34 -34.30 -4.28
C LYS A 92 16.59 -33.37 -3.32
N CYS A 93 15.75 -33.92 -2.43
CA CYS A 93 14.95 -33.12 -1.51
C CYS A 93 15.82 -32.30 -0.55
N ASP A 94 16.91 -32.88 -0.03
CA ASP A 94 17.85 -32.17 0.85
C ASP A 94 18.56 -31.03 0.10
N THR A 95 18.89 -31.26 -1.17
CA THR A 95 19.44 -30.21 -2.04
C THR A 95 18.47 -29.05 -2.21
N TYR A 96 17.16 -29.29 -2.32
CA TYR A 96 16.19 -28.20 -2.43
C TYR A 96 16.10 -27.35 -1.15
N TYR A 97 16.15 -27.98 0.03
CA TYR A 97 16.24 -27.25 1.30
C TYR A 97 17.50 -26.38 1.39
N ASP A 98 18.66 -26.92 0.97
CA ASP A 98 19.90 -26.16 0.93
C ASP A 98 19.79 -24.96 -0.02
N ARG A 99 19.15 -25.14 -1.19
CA ARG A 99 18.93 -24.04 -2.15
C ARG A 99 17.98 -22.97 -1.63
N ILE A 100 16.94 -23.35 -0.88
CA ILE A 100 16.07 -22.39 -0.20
C ILE A 100 16.89 -21.58 0.81
N ARG A 101 17.68 -22.27 1.65
CA ARG A 101 18.52 -21.62 2.65
C ARG A 101 19.55 -20.66 2.04
N GLU A 102 20.23 -21.07 0.97
CA GLU A 102 21.16 -20.20 0.23
C GLU A 102 20.46 -18.93 -0.28
N ALA A 103 19.25 -19.08 -0.83
CA ALA A 103 18.48 -17.95 -1.35
C ALA A 103 17.96 -17.03 -0.23
N GLU A 104 17.53 -17.57 0.92
CA GLU A 104 17.17 -16.78 2.10
C GLU A 104 18.37 -15.97 2.62
N GLN A 105 19.56 -16.57 2.68
CA GLN A 105 20.78 -15.86 3.07
C GLN A 105 21.18 -14.77 2.06
N GLU A 106 20.99 -15.03 0.76
CA GLU A 106 21.19 -14.03 -0.30
C GLU A 106 20.22 -12.85 -0.12
N ARG A 107 18.95 -13.13 0.20
CA ARG A 107 17.92 -12.13 0.49
C ARG A 107 18.27 -11.30 1.72
N GLU A 108 18.57 -11.94 2.85
CA GLU A 108 18.93 -11.29 4.12
C GLU A 108 20.16 -10.38 3.96
N LYS A 109 21.19 -10.85 3.24
CA LYS A 109 22.36 -10.04 2.93
C LYS A 109 22.03 -8.84 2.04
N ALA A 110 21.11 -9.00 1.08
CA ALA A 110 20.71 -7.94 0.17
C ALA A 110 19.85 -6.86 0.86
N THR A 111 19.03 -7.24 1.83
CA THR A 111 18.30 -6.28 2.69
C THR A 111 19.18 -5.68 3.78
N GLY A 112 20.36 -6.25 4.03
CA GLY A 112 21.25 -5.84 5.12
C GLY A 112 20.68 -6.15 6.50
N GLY A 113 19.83 -7.18 6.59
CA GLY A 113 19.10 -7.52 7.81
C GLY A 113 18.06 -6.47 8.21
N TYR A 114 17.41 -5.83 7.24
CA TYR A 114 16.38 -4.81 7.51
C TYR A 114 15.16 -5.40 8.24
N THR A 115 14.79 -4.79 9.38
CA THR A 115 13.74 -5.27 10.28
C THR A 115 12.56 -4.29 10.39
N ALA A 116 11.48 -4.72 11.04
CA ALA A 116 10.38 -3.84 11.45
C ALA A 116 10.84 -2.64 12.29
N LYS A 117 11.91 -2.76 13.09
CA LYS A 117 12.49 -1.63 13.83
C LYS A 117 13.16 -0.61 12.92
N ASP A 118 13.81 -1.07 11.85
CA ASP A 118 14.37 -0.16 10.84
C ASP A 118 13.24 0.58 10.10
N LEU A 119 12.13 -0.12 9.81
CA LEU A 119 10.93 0.48 9.23
C LEU A 119 10.35 1.56 10.13
N GLU A 120 10.17 1.27 11.42
CA GLU A 120 9.71 2.23 12.42
C GLU A 120 10.63 3.46 12.49
N ALA A 121 11.96 3.25 12.45
CA ALA A 121 12.93 4.34 12.47
C ALA A 121 12.82 5.25 11.23
N GLU A 122 12.61 4.68 10.04
CA GLU A 122 12.39 5.47 8.82
C GLU A 122 11.06 6.26 8.88
N LEU A 123 9.99 5.67 9.41
CA LEU A 123 8.73 6.38 9.63
C LEU A 123 8.91 7.54 10.62
N LYS A 124 9.61 7.31 11.74
CA LYS A 124 9.96 8.36 12.71
C LYS A 124 10.81 9.48 12.10
N ALA A 125 11.73 9.14 11.20
CA ALA A 125 12.51 10.14 10.48
C ALA A 125 11.63 11.00 9.55
N LEU A 126 10.65 10.40 8.86
CA LEU A 126 9.67 11.14 8.07
C LEU A 126 8.78 12.05 8.93
N MET A 127 8.42 11.62 10.15
CA MET A 127 7.64 12.45 11.08
C MET A 127 8.42 13.68 11.56
N ALA A 128 9.74 13.52 11.74
CA ALA A 128 10.61 14.60 12.18
C ALA A 128 10.87 15.64 11.07
N ASP A 129 10.62 15.30 9.81
CA ASP A 129 10.75 16.22 8.68
C ASP A 129 9.53 17.15 8.59
N THR A 130 9.65 18.30 9.24
CA THR A 130 8.62 19.35 9.23
C THR A 130 8.64 20.23 7.98
N LYS A 131 9.61 20.03 7.07
CA LYS A 131 9.76 20.86 5.86
C LYS A 131 9.02 20.29 4.67
N SER A 132 8.80 18.98 4.64
CA SER A 132 8.07 18.34 3.57
C SER A 132 6.55 18.51 3.72
N PRO A 133 5.80 18.59 2.61
CA PRO A 133 4.34 18.55 2.66
C PRO A 133 3.83 17.26 3.33
N PRO A 134 2.68 17.33 4.01
CA PRO A 134 2.09 16.17 4.64
C PRO A 134 1.62 15.14 3.61
N PHE A 135 1.53 13.87 4.03
CA PHE A 135 0.96 12.82 3.21
C PHE A 135 -0.56 12.95 3.14
N ASN A 136 -1.12 12.74 1.95
CA ASN A 136 -2.57 12.69 1.76
C ASN A 136 -3.07 11.27 1.45
N MET A 137 -2.16 10.34 1.19
CA MET A 137 -2.44 8.93 0.92
C MET A 137 -1.35 8.05 1.50
N VAL A 138 -1.76 6.91 2.03
CA VAL A 138 -0.86 5.84 2.47
C VAL A 138 -1.19 4.59 1.68
N VAL A 139 -0.16 3.89 1.23
CA VAL A 139 -0.26 2.59 0.57
C VAL A 139 0.59 1.62 1.36
N ILE A 140 0.03 0.47 1.72
CA ILE A 140 0.71 -0.61 2.43
C ILE A 140 0.68 -1.82 1.53
N SER A 141 1.85 -2.23 1.03
CA SER A 141 2.02 -3.40 0.15
C SER A 141 2.71 -4.52 0.91
N GLY A 142 2.02 -5.62 1.12
CA GLY A 142 2.46 -6.73 1.96
C GLY A 142 1.37 -7.79 2.12
N HIS A 143 1.73 -8.96 2.63
CA HIS A 143 0.79 -10.06 2.87
C HIS A 143 0.42 -10.12 4.35
N HIS A 144 -0.87 -10.19 4.65
CA HIS A 144 -1.32 -10.55 5.98
C HIS A 144 -1.51 -12.06 6.07
N GLU A 145 -0.70 -12.74 6.89
CA GLU A 145 -0.81 -14.20 7.04
C GLU A 145 -0.17 -14.64 8.36
N LEU A 146 -0.80 -15.60 9.07
CA LEU A 146 -0.34 -16.18 10.35
C LEU A 146 -0.01 -15.15 11.46
N GLY A 147 -0.70 -14.01 11.49
CA GLY A 147 -0.46 -12.96 12.50
C GLY A 147 0.72 -12.03 12.19
N PHE A 148 1.16 -11.97 10.93
CA PHE A 148 2.21 -11.07 10.44
C PHE A 148 1.73 -10.27 9.23
N TYR A 149 2.24 -9.03 9.11
CA TYR A 149 2.38 -8.34 7.84
C TYR A 149 3.78 -8.65 7.30
N ARG A 150 3.85 -9.37 6.18
CA ARG A 150 5.09 -9.95 5.68
C ARG A 150 5.36 -9.61 4.21
N GLY A 151 6.63 -9.68 3.81
CA GLY A 151 7.04 -9.50 2.43
C GLY A 151 8.53 -9.73 2.19
N GLU A 152 8.96 -9.57 0.94
CA GLU A 152 10.34 -9.88 0.56
C GLU A 152 11.41 -9.00 1.26
N LEU A 153 11.07 -7.77 1.64
CA LEU A 153 12.01 -6.80 2.22
C LEU A 153 12.07 -6.86 3.74
N THR A 154 10.92 -7.09 4.39
CA THR A 154 10.82 -7.13 5.85
C THR A 154 9.50 -7.76 6.26
N ASP A 155 9.44 -8.17 7.53
CA ASP A 155 8.25 -8.71 8.17
C ASP A 155 8.02 -7.98 9.51
N ALA A 156 6.76 -7.79 9.87
CA ALA A 156 6.34 -7.28 11.16
C ALA A 156 5.23 -8.16 11.72
N LYS A 157 5.28 -8.46 13.03
CA LYS A 157 4.11 -9.04 13.71
C LYS A 157 2.94 -8.07 13.62
N VAL A 158 1.71 -8.56 13.57
CA VAL A 158 0.52 -7.68 13.49
C VAL A 158 0.51 -6.65 14.62
N GLN A 159 0.79 -7.06 15.86
CA GLN A 159 0.85 -6.10 16.98
C GLN A 159 2.01 -5.09 16.81
N GLU A 160 3.18 -5.53 16.37
CA GLU A 160 4.32 -4.65 16.12
C GLU A 160 4.02 -3.65 14.99
N PHE A 161 3.30 -4.09 13.95
CA PHE A 161 2.81 -3.22 12.90
C PHE A 161 1.78 -2.22 13.43
N ILE A 162 0.82 -2.65 14.26
CA ILE A 162 -0.16 -1.76 14.89
C ILE A 162 0.54 -0.71 15.75
N ASP A 163 1.45 -1.12 16.63
CA ASP A 163 2.21 -0.23 17.51
C ASP A 163 3.06 0.77 16.69
N MET A 164 3.63 0.32 15.57
CA MET A 164 4.37 1.18 14.65
C MET A 164 3.48 2.21 13.97
N MET A 165 2.28 1.83 13.52
CA MET A 165 1.31 2.76 12.94
C MET A 165 0.79 3.75 14.01
N ASP A 166 0.55 3.28 15.23
CA ASP A 166 0.16 4.12 16.36
C ASP A 166 1.24 5.15 16.71
N GLY A 167 2.49 4.70 16.85
CA GLY A 167 3.65 5.54 17.10
C GLY A 167 3.98 6.51 15.96
N SER A 168 3.41 6.29 14.77
CA SER A 168 3.58 7.14 13.59
C SER A 168 2.35 7.94 13.17
N ARG A 169 1.31 8.02 14.04
CA ARG A 169 0.04 8.72 13.77
C ARG A 169 0.15 10.09 13.12
N LYS A 170 1.15 10.92 13.51
CA LYS A 170 1.35 12.26 12.92
C LYS A 170 1.57 12.25 11.40
N LEU A 171 2.09 11.16 10.83
CA LEU A 171 2.20 11.01 9.37
C LEU A 171 0.83 10.94 8.69
N TYR A 172 -0.19 10.53 9.44
CA TYR A 172 -1.51 10.18 8.95
C TYR A 172 -2.57 11.27 9.20
N ASP A 173 -2.24 12.34 9.94
CA ASP A 173 -3.18 13.41 10.31
C ASP A 173 -3.91 14.05 9.11
N ASN A 174 -3.26 14.11 7.95
CA ASN A 174 -3.82 14.69 6.71
C ASN A 174 -4.16 13.63 5.66
N VAL A 175 -4.02 12.34 6.00
CA VAL A 175 -4.27 11.24 5.08
C VAL A 175 -5.77 11.10 4.90
N ASN A 176 -6.21 11.15 3.64
CA ASN A 176 -7.61 11.00 3.28
C ASN A 176 -7.90 9.65 2.60
N THR A 177 -6.87 8.88 2.26
CA THR A 177 -7.02 7.56 1.64
C THR A 177 -5.93 6.63 2.12
N VAL A 178 -6.30 5.44 2.58
CA VAL A 178 -5.37 4.34 2.85
C VAL A 178 -5.69 3.19 1.88
N VAL A 179 -4.66 2.57 1.31
CA VAL A 179 -4.79 1.41 0.42
C VAL A 179 -3.94 0.27 0.94
N PHE A 180 -4.57 -0.84 1.26
CA PHE A 180 -3.90 -2.10 1.56
C PHE A 180 -3.86 -2.98 0.30
N LEU A 181 -2.65 -3.35 -0.11
CA LEU A 181 -2.38 -4.26 -1.22
C LEU A 181 -1.88 -5.59 -0.65
N GLY A 182 -2.83 -6.37 -0.14
CA GLY A 182 -2.58 -7.63 0.56
C GLY A 182 -3.85 -8.42 0.81
N CYS A 183 -3.74 -9.74 0.93
CA CYS A 183 -4.86 -10.65 1.19
C CYS A 183 -5.53 -10.38 2.54
N ASP A 184 -6.85 -10.56 2.62
CA ASP A 184 -7.63 -10.56 3.87
C ASP A 184 -7.44 -9.30 4.75
N THR A 185 -6.99 -8.20 4.14
CA THR A 185 -6.70 -6.93 4.84
C THR A 185 -7.96 -6.10 5.09
N GLY A 186 -9.09 -6.49 4.53
CA GLY A 186 -10.32 -5.71 4.50
C GLY A 186 -11.56 -6.55 4.77
N THR A 187 -11.45 -7.56 5.63
CA THR A 187 -12.61 -8.28 6.16
C THR A 187 -13.36 -7.39 7.16
N LYS A 188 -14.61 -7.72 7.48
CA LYS A 188 -15.40 -6.98 8.48
C LYS A 188 -14.69 -6.90 9.83
N GLU A 189 -14.13 -8.02 10.29
CA GLU A 189 -13.40 -8.09 11.55
C GLU A 189 -12.17 -7.18 11.55
N VAL A 190 -11.39 -7.17 10.46
CA VAL A 190 -10.20 -6.31 10.35
C VAL A 190 -10.57 -4.83 10.33
N TYR A 191 -11.68 -4.46 9.68
CA TYR A 191 -12.18 -3.09 9.79
C TYR A 191 -12.53 -2.72 11.23
N GLN A 192 -13.37 -3.51 11.90
CA GLN A 192 -13.89 -3.21 13.25
C GLN A 192 -12.81 -3.24 14.34
N ASN A 193 -11.88 -4.18 14.26
CA ASN A 193 -10.94 -4.47 15.35
C ASN A 193 -9.55 -3.86 15.12
N THR A 194 -9.28 -3.27 13.96
CA THR A 194 -7.92 -2.82 13.62
C THR A 194 -7.89 -1.53 12.82
N LEU A 195 -8.52 -1.50 11.63
CA LEU A 195 -8.29 -0.39 10.70
C LEU A 195 -8.97 0.91 11.13
N THR A 196 -10.15 0.86 11.74
CA THR A 196 -10.82 2.07 12.25
C THR A 196 -10.03 2.71 13.39
N ASP A 197 -9.41 1.91 14.25
CA ASP A 197 -8.60 2.43 15.38
C ASP A 197 -7.22 2.93 14.93
N MET A 198 -6.64 2.25 13.94
CA MET A 198 -5.35 2.62 13.33
C MET A 198 -5.47 3.90 12.50
N PHE A 199 -6.58 4.09 11.80
CA PHE A 199 -6.84 5.21 10.88
C PHE A 199 -8.19 5.90 11.16
N PRO A 200 -8.41 6.47 12.36
CA PRO A 200 -9.73 6.90 12.84
C PRO A 200 -10.33 8.09 12.11
N HIS A 201 -9.52 8.82 11.35
CA HIS A 201 -9.95 10.01 10.62
C HIS A 201 -9.91 9.84 9.11
N VAL A 202 -9.45 8.68 8.61
CA VAL A 202 -9.29 8.45 7.17
C VAL A 202 -10.65 8.11 6.54
N PRO A 203 -11.22 8.94 5.68
CA PRO A 203 -12.58 8.72 5.14
C PRO A 203 -12.65 7.60 4.09
N VAL A 204 -11.54 7.14 3.54
CA VAL A 204 -11.51 6.08 2.51
C VAL A 204 -10.41 5.08 2.85
N ILE A 205 -10.78 3.84 3.16
CA ILE A 205 -9.81 2.74 3.32
C ILE A 205 -10.19 1.64 2.35
N LEU A 206 -9.29 1.36 1.41
CA LEU A 206 -9.42 0.32 0.40
C LEU A 206 -8.55 -0.86 0.79
N ALA A 207 -9.11 -2.06 0.80
CA ALA A 207 -8.43 -3.28 1.24
C ALA A 207 -9.01 -4.50 0.54
N SER A 208 -8.52 -5.70 0.85
CA SER A 208 -8.95 -6.95 0.20
C SER A 208 -9.79 -7.82 1.14
N GLU A 209 -10.95 -8.28 0.68
CA GLU A 209 -11.79 -9.23 1.44
C GLU A 209 -11.28 -10.67 1.34
N ASP A 210 -10.50 -10.99 0.30
CA ASP A 210 -10.03 -12.34 -0.02
C ASP A 210 -8.57 -12.26 -0.54
N LYS A 211 -8.11 -13.32 -1.20
CA LYS A 211 -6.81 -13.44 -1.85
C LYS A 211 -6.61 -12.37 -2.93
N ALA A 212 -5.81 -11.38 -2.60
CA ALA A 212 -5.41 -10.32 -3.51
C ALA A 212 -4.47 -10.86 -4.61
N PRO A 213 -4.58 -10.37 -5.86
CA PRO A 213 -3.58 -10.59 -6.90
C PRO A 213 -2.18 -10.13 -6.47
N THR A 214 -1.15 -10.80 -6.99
CA THR A 214 0.25 -10.45 -6.72
C THR A 214 0.65 -9.11 -7.35
N ARG A 215 1.72 -8.52 -6.80
CA ARG A 215 2.21 -7.18 -7.18
C ARG A 215 2.50 -6.98 -8.67
N ASN A 216 2.80 -8.06 -9.40
CA ASN A 216 3.13 -8.00 -10.83
C ASN A 216 1.94 -8.34 -11.75
N GLU A 217 0.82 -8.82 -11.22
CA GLU A 217 -0.34 -9.19 -12.04
C GLU A 217 -1.01 -7.96 -12.67
N ALA A 218 -1.37 -8.09 -13.96
CA ALA A 218 -2.01 -7.00 -14.71
C ALA A 218 -3.30 -6.49 -14.05
N ARG A 219 -4.08 -7.39 -13.44
CA ARG A 219 -5.30 -7.02 -12.70
C ARG A 219 -5.01 -6.19 -11.44
N ASN A 220 -3.89 -6.44 -10.75
CA ASN A 220 -3.46 -5.62 -9.61
C ASN A 220 -3.12 -4.19 -10.07
N LEU A 221 -2.32 -4.08 -11.12
CA LEU A 221 -1.92 -2.77 -11.67
C LEU A 221 -3.12 -2.00 -12.22
N ALA A 222 -4.09 -2.69 -12.82
CA ALA A 222 -5.34 -2.10 -13.28
C ALA A 222 -6.24 -1.62 -12.13
N TYR A 223 -6.30 -2.38 -11.03
CA TYR A 223 -6.97 -1.98 -9.80
C TYR A 223 -6.37 -0.70 -9.22
N ILE A 224 -5.04 -0.62 -9.07
CA ILE A 224 -4.36 0.57 -8.54
C ILE A 224 -4.67 1.81 -9.42
N LYS A 225 -4.62 1.66 -10.75
CA LYS A 225 -5.02 2.75 -11.67
C LYS A 225 -6.47 3.18 -11.46
N GLN A 226 -7.37 2.23 -11.23
CA GLN A 226 -8.77 2.52 -10.96
C GLN A 226 -8.95 3.26 -9.63
N VAL A 227 -8.28 2.82 -8.56
CA VAL A 227 -8.28 3.49 -7.25
C VAL A 227 -7.91 4.96 -7.42
N MET A 228 -6.80 5.23 -8.12
CA MET A 228 -6.32 6.59 -8.36
C MET A 228 -7.32 7.43 -9.18
N THR A 229 -8.02 6.80 -10.12
CA THR A 229 -9.04 7.46 -10.96
C THR A 229 -10.30 7.82 -10.17
N ILE A 230 -10.77 6.94 -9.28
CA ILE A 230 -12.03 7.15 -8.55
C ILE A 230 -11.87 7.87 -7.23
N ARG A 231 -10.66 7.91 -6.65
CA ARG A 231 -10.38 8.51 -5.33
C ARG A 231 -10.99 9.90 -5.15
N PRO A 232 -10.83 10.88 -6.07
CA PRO A 232 -11.45 12.20 -5.91
C PRO A 232 -12.98 12.13 -5.81
N LYS A 233 -13.61 11.19 -6.52
CA LYS A 233 -15.07 10.97 -6.50
C LYS A 233 -15.51 10.28 -5.20
N LEU A 234 -14.75 9.30 -4.71
CA LEU A 234 -15.01 8.67 -3.40
C LEU A 234 -14.96 9.70 -2.26
N LEU A 235 -13.98 10.59 -2.29
CA LEU A 235 -13.80 11.64 -1.28
C LEU A 235 -14.90 12.70 -1.30
N SER A 236 -15.40 13.05 -2.49
CA SER A 236 -16.45 14.06 -2.67
C SER A 236 -17.88 13.51 -2.63
N ALA A 237 -18.04 12.19 -2.68
CA ALA A 237 -19.34 11.53 -2.63
C ALA A 237 -20.13 11.93 -1.38
N LYS A 238 -21.45 12.04 -1.54
CA LYS A 238 -22.37 12.43 -0.46
C LYS A 238 -23.28 11.30 -0.02
N SER A 239 -23.41 10.24 -0.82
CA SER A 239 -24.34 9.14 -0.56
C SER A 239 -23.76 7.78 -0.94
N VAL A 240 -24.26 6.71 -0.31
CA VAL A 240 -23.97 5.31 -0.68
C VAL A 240 -24.27 5.07 -2.17
N ARG A 241 -25.34 5.67 -2.70
CA ARG A 241 -25.73 5.58 -4.11
C ARG A 241 -24.66 6.11 -5.07
N GLU A 242 -23.90 7.13 -4.67
CA GLU A 242 -22.77 7.66 -5.45
C GLU A 242 -21.54 6.77 -5.35
N VAL A 243 -21.32 6.13 -4.20
CA VAL A 243 -20.15 5.26 -3.96
C VAL A 243 -20.31 3.90 -4.63
N GLN A 244 -21.51 3.32 -4.63
CA GLN A 244 -21.78 1.99 -5.19
C GLN A 244 -21.21 1.79 -6.61
N PRO A 245 -21.48 2.65 -7.61
CA PRO A 245 -20.92 2.46 -8.95
C PRO A 245 -19.39 2.62 -9.00
N LEU A 246 -18.81 3.45 -8.12
CA LEU A 246 -17.35 3.60 -8.01
C LEU A 246 -16.73 2.31 -7.46
N PHE A 247 -17.34 1.71 -6.44
CA PHE A 247 -16.92 0.44 -5.88
C PHE A 247 -17.06 -0.71 -6.89
N GLN A 248 -18.18 -0.80 -7.60
CA GLN A 248 -18.37 -1.79 -8.68
C GLN A 248 -17.31 -1.65 -9.79
N SER A 249 -16.85 -0.42 -10.05
CA SER A 249 -15.75 -0.21 -11.01
C SER A 249 -14.41 -0.79 -10.53
N LEU A 250 -14.17 -0.89 -9.21
CA LEU A 250 -13.01 -1.59 -8.66
C LEU A 250 -13.14 -3.10 -8.85
N LEU A 251 -14.31 -3.67 -8.51
CA LEU A 251 -14.58 -5.11 -8.68
C LEU A 251 -14.45 -5.56 -10.13
N SER A 252 -14.78 -4.68 -11.10
CA SER A 252 -14.61 -4.94 -12.54
C SER A 252 -13.15 -5.25 -12.94
N LYS A 253 -12.17 -4.94 -12.08
CA LYS A 253 -10.75 -5.26 -12.29
C LYS A 253 -10.39 -6.68 -11.83
N GLN A 254 -11.37 -7.50 -11.44
CA GLN A 254 -11.15 -8.86 -10.92
C GLN A 254 -10.25 -8.88 -9.69
N TRP A 255 -10.40 -7.85 -8.85
CA TRP A 255 -9.71 -7.67 -7.58
C TRP A 255 -10.76 -7.77 -6.47
N PRO A 256 -10.56 -8.57 -5.41
CA PRO A 256 -11.54 -8.78 -4.34
C PRO A 256 -11.59 -7.60 -3.38
N ALA A 257 -11.98 -6.44 -3.91
CA ALA A 257 -11.95 -5.17 -3.20
C ALA A 257 -13.00 -5.12 -2.09
N SER A 258 -12.61 -4.57 -0.96
CA SER A 258 -13.50 -3.98 0.02
C SER A 258 -13.15 -2.51 0.24
N LEU A 259 -14.14 -1.74 0.69
CA LEU A 259 -14.02 -0.29 0.86
C LEU A 259 -14.74 0.13 2.15
N LEU A 260 -14.01 0.72 3.07
CA LEU A 260 -14.58 1.55 4.14
C LEU A 260 -14.71 2.99 3.66
N TRP A 261 -15.92 3.54 3.77
CA TRP A 261 -16.25 4.91 3.41
C TRP A 261 -16.84 5.67 4.59
N LYS A 262 -16.25 6.85 4.86
CA LYS A 262 -16.59 7.79 5.93
C LYS A 262 -16.68 7.14 7.31
N GLN A 263 -15.85 6.13 7.56
CA GLN A 263 -15.78 5.39 8.82
C GLN A 263 -17.07 4.65 9.24
N ASN A 264 -18.10 4.63 8.40
CA ASN A 264 -19.42 4.12 8.80
C ASN A 264 -19.98 3.07 7.84
N PHE A 265 -19.58 3.10 6.56
CA PHE A 265 -20.11 2.19 5.55
C PHE A 265 -18.99 1.31 5.01
N VAL A 266 -19.19 -0.01 5.03
CA VAL A 266 -18.30 -0.96 4.38
C VAL A 266 -18.98 -1.57 3.18
N PHE A 267 -18.29 -1.54 2.05
CA PHE A 267 -18.71 -2.16 0.81
C PHE A 267 -17.90 -3.44 0.63
N PHE A 268 -18.60 -4.55 0.55
CA PHE A 268 -18.09 -5.86 0.17
C PHE A 268 -18.63 -6.22 -1.21
N LYS A 269 -18.09 -7.27 -1.83
CA LYS A 269 -18.53 -7.71 -3.17
C LYS A 269 -20.05 -7.90 -3.24
N ASP A 270 -20.61 -8.52 -2.20
CA ASP A 270 -22.00 -8.98 -2.17
C ASP A 270 -22.90 -8.16 -1.23
N SER A 271 -22.36 -7.21 -0.47
CA SER A 271 -23.13 -6.42 0.51
C SER A 271 -22.61 -5.00 0.72
N THR A 272 -23.44 -4.16 1.34
CA THR A 272 -23.03 -2.89 1.93
C THR A 272 -23.57 -2.84 3.34
N GLU A 273 -22.68 -2.61 4.30
CA GLU A 273 -22.96 -2.76 5.72
C GLU A 273 -22.61 -1.47 6.48
N LEU A 274 -23.29 -1.27 7.61
CA LEU A 274 -22.89 -0.28 8.60
C LEU A 274 -21.91 -0.95 9.59
N LEU A 275 -20.83 -0.24 9.93
CA LEU A 275 -19.89 -0.68 10.97
C LEU A 275 -20.37 -0.36 12.37
#